data_AF-A0A0C9TTU1-F1
#
_entry.id   AF-A0A0C9TTU1-F1
#
_cell.length_a   1.000
_cell.length_b   1.000
_cell.length_c   1.000
_cell.angle_alpha   90.00
_cell.angle_beta   90.00
_cell.angle_gamma   90.00
#
_symmetry.space_group_name_H-M   'P 1'
#
loop_
_entity.id
_entity.type
_entity.pdbx_description
1 polymer ?
#
loop_
_entity_poly.entity_id
_entity_poly.type
_entity_poly.pdbx_seq_one_letter_code
_entity_poly.pdbx_strand_id
1 'polypeptide(L)'
;MTESLSQSVSGSYLVSSDPIKSTQMLPTPVLEGPPKGSEPNWGLLNTPTGQQTCTQLEKENQDLRYSLKMAHCHIQAQDTCCQNLHIGKLHLSLYAKETKKLTGCAKLFSGRRGQHLTCPEFIGLVDIADAAKADMEKHKVNNKAFQAAKKQAKEAIEVQWKKIYADHVLALENWTMKCTQLTEAGITASQHPKKLTRAANHNYQQNFRAGRLAETKEWRGVTQQLVTLKWMNNQLNIND
;
A
#
# COMPACT_ATOMS: atom_id res chain seq x y z
N MET A 1 -46.42 13.13 0.01
CA MET A 1 -46.76 11.78 -0.45
C MET A 1 -45.80 10.81 0.22
N THR A 2 -46.30 10.06 1.19
CA THR A 2 -45.54 9.07 1.97
C THR A 2 -45.72 7.72 1.30
N GLU A 3 -44.77 7.31 0.46
CA GLU A 3 -44.79 6.00 -0.17
C GLU A 3 -44.52 4.93 0.90
N SER A 4 -45.50 4.07 1.10
CA SER A 4 -45.46 2.96 2.06
C SER A 4 -44.60 1.84 1.52
N LEU A 5 -43.55 1.47 2.26
CA LEU A 5 -42.64 0.35 1.97
C LEU A 5 -43.33 -1.04 1.92
N SER A 6 -44.64 -1.10 2.16
CA SER A 6 -45.42 -2.34 2.26
C SER A 6 -45.83 -2.97 0.91
N GLN A 7 -45.49 -2.37 -0.24
CA GLN A 7 -45.95 -2.86 -1.56
C GLN A 7 -44.92 -3.68 -2.36
N SER A 8 -43.71 -3.95 -1.83
CA SER A 8 -42.78 -4.87 -2.49
C SER A 8 -43.17 -6.33 -2.23
N VAL A 9 -43.88 -6.95 -3.17
CA VAL A 9 -44.41 -8.33 -3.10
C VAL A 9 -43.29 -9.41 -3.16
N SER A 10 -42.04 -9.04 -3.43
CA SER A 10 -40.92 -9.98 -3.38
C SER A 10 -39.61 -9.25 -3.06
N GLY A 11 -39.38 -9.01 -1.77
CA GLY A 11 -38.11 -8.52 -1.27
C GLY A 11 -37.90 -9.07 0.14
N SER A 12 -37.08 -10.09 0.29
CA SER A 12 -36.62 -10.55 1.60
C SER A 12 -35.66 -9.50 2.16
N TYR A 13 -36.18 -8.56 2.94
CA TYR A 13 -35.34 -7.62 3.66
C TYR A 13 -34.74 -8.32 4.87
N LEU A 14 -33.41 -8.51 4.87
CA LEU A 14 -32.66 -8.93 6.05
C LEU A 14 -32.59 -7.75 7.03
N VAL A 15 -33.71 -7.46 7.69
CA VAL A 15 -33.75 -6.49 8.78
C VAL A 15 -33.29 -7.21 10.03
N SER A 16 -32.01 -7.02 10.39
CA SER A 16 -31.53 -7.36 11.72
C SER A 16 -32.34 -6.58 12.75
N SER A 17 -32.99 -7.28 13.67
CA SER A 17 -33.68 -6.68 14.82
C SER A 17 -32.71 -6.00 15.78
N ASP A 18 -31.43 -6.37 15.73
CA ASP A 18 -30.40 -5.75 16.54
C ASP A 18 -29.87 -4.48 15.86
N PRO A 19 -29.88 -3.33 16.57
CA PRO A 19 -29.31 -2.10 16.06
C PRO A 19 -27.81 -2.28 15.85
N ILE A 20 -27.32 -1.95 14.65
CA ILE A 20 -25.89 -1.97 14.32
C ILE A 20 -25.20 -0.94 15.22
N LYS A 21 -24.42 -1.42 16.20
CA LYS A 21 -23.65 -0.57 17.12
C LYS A 21 -22.36 -0.14 16.40
N SER A 22 -21.91 1.11 16.57
CA SER A 22 -20.63 1.60 15.99
C SER A 22 -19.41 0.78 16.44
N THR A 23 -19.53 0.03 17.53
CA THR A 23 -18.52 -0.90 18.03
C THR A 23 -18.40 -2.19 17.22
N GLN A 24 -19.41 -2.53 16.41
CA GLN A 24 -19.45 -3.77 15.65
C GLN A 24 -18.72 -3.56 14.33
N MET A 25 -17.50 -4.09 14.22
CA MET A 25 -16.77 -4.02 12.95
C MET A 25 -17.51 -4.88 11.92
N LEU A 26 -17.84 -4.27 10.79
CA LEU A 26 -18.36 -5.01 9.64
C LEU A 26 -17.32 -6.09 9.27
N PRO A 27 -17.74 -7.36 9.10
CA PRO A 27 -16.84 -8.39 8.65
C PRO A 27 -16.22 -7.94 7.32
N THR A 28 -14.92 -8.13 7.16
CA THR A 28 -14.24 -7.84 5.90
C THR A 28 -14.97 -8.61 4.81
N PRO A 29 -15.49 -7.96 3.77
CA PRO A 29 -16.17 -8.67 2.71
C PRO A 29 -15.20 -9.70 2.14
N VAL A 30 -15.64 -10.97 2.08
CA VAL A 30 -14.91 -11.99 1.35
C VAL A 30 -15.02 -11.60 -0.11
N LEU A 31 -14.03 -10.85 -0.58
CA LEU A 31 -13.88 -10.56 -2.00
C LEU A 31 -13.35 -11.85 -2.62
N GLU A 32 -14.27 -12.70 -3.07
CA GLU A 32 -13.93 -13.65 -4.11
C GLU A 32 -13.25 -12.85 -5.22
N GLY A 33 -12.05 -13.28 -5.62
CA GLY A 33 -11.32 -12.60 -6.68
C GLY A 33 -12.25 -12.42 -7.88
N PRO A 34 -12.15 -11.29 -8.61
CA PRO A 34 -13.03 -11.04 -9.75
C PRO A 34 -13.04 -12.30 -10.63
N PRO A 35 -14.22 -12.75 -11.11
CA PRO A 35 -14.28 -13.91 -11.98
C PRO A 35 -13.28 -13.70 -13.10
N LYS A 36 -12.53 -14.75 -13.47
CA LYS A 36 -11.53 -14.70 -14.53
C LYS A 36 -12.24 -14.37 -15.85
N GLY A 37 -12.46 -13.09 -16.10
CA GLY A 37 -13.07 -12.59 -17.32
C GLY A 37 -12.10 -12.78 -18.48
N SER A 38 -12.65 -12.87 -19.69
CA SER A 38 -11.84 -12.73 -20.89
C SER A 38 -11.12 -11.37 -20.86
N GLU A 39 -9.82 -11.38 -21.06
CA GLU A 39 -9.05 -10.16 -21.25
C GLU A 39 -9.47 -9.50 -22.58
N PRO A 40 -9.60 -8.17 -22.63
CA PRO A 40 -9.89 -7.48 -23.88
C PRO A 40 -8.78 -7.76 -24.90
N ASN A 41 -9.18 -8.11 -26.12
CA ASN A 41 -8.22 -8.41 -27.19
C ASN A 41 -7.66 -7.10 -27.75
N TRP A 42 -6.51 -6.67 -27.22
CA TRP A 42 -5.79 -5.49 -27.71
C TRP A 42 -5.12 -5.70 -29.07
N GLY A 43 -4.98 -6.96 -29.51
CA GLY A 43 -4.41 -7.30 -30.82
C GLY A 43 -5.25 -6.77 -32.00
N LEU A 44 -6.54 -6.50 -31.76
CA LEU A 44 -7.44 -5.91 -32.76
C LEU A 44 -7.06 -4.49 -33.18
N LEU A 45 -6.19 -3.80 -32.41
CA LEU A 45 -5.68 -2.48 -32.78
C LEU A 45 -4.65 -2.54 -33.92
N ASN A 46 -4.06 -3.70 -34.17
CA ASN A 46 -3.11 -3.90 -35.26
C ASN A 46 -3.89 -4.23 -36.54
N THR A 47 -4.48 -3.20 -37.17
CA THR A 47 -5.23 -3.39 -38.41
C THR A 47 -4.28 -3.75 -39.55
N PRO A 48 -4.55 -4.83 -40.32
CA PRO A 48 -3.73 -5.18 -41.46
C PRO A 48 -3.88 -4.12 -42.56
N THR A 49 -2.76 -3.65 -43.12
CA THR A 49 -2.71 -2.52 -44.07
C THR A 49 -3.13 -2.91 -45.52
N GLY A 50 -4.11 -3.79 -45.68
CA GLY A 50 -4.53 -4.36 -46.97
C GLY A 50 -5.98 -4.05 -47.35
N GLN A 51 -6.35 -4.33 -48.61
CA GLN A 51 -7.75 -4.29 -49.05
C GLN A 51 -8.55 -5.39 -48.33
N GLN A 52 -9.53 -4.98 -47.53
CA GLN A 52 -10.47 -5.87 -46.84
C GLN A 52 -11.82 -5.88 -47.55
N THR A 53 -12.52 -7.01 -47.50
CA THR A 53 -13.91 -7.09 -47.99
C THR A 53 -14.88 -6.45 -47.00
N CYS A 54 -16.06 -6.01 -47.47
CA CYS A 54 -17.11 -5.45 -46.60
C CYS A 54 -17.48 -6.38 -45.43
N THR A 55 -17.55 -7.69 -45.71
CA THR A 55 -17.82 -8.71 -44.70
C THR A 55 -16.73 -8.85 -43.64
N GLN A 56 -15.45 -8.65 -44.01
CA GLN A 56 -14.34 -8.66 -43.06
C GLN A 56 -14.41 -7.43 -42.13
N LEU A 57 -14.70 -6.26 -42.70
CA LEU A 57 -14.87 -5.02 -41.94
C LEU A 57 -16.06 -5.09 -40.97
N GLU A 58 -17.16 -5.70 -41.36
CA GLU A 58 -18.32 -5.91 -40.47
C GLU A 58 -17.97 -6.80 -39.28
N LYS A 59 -17.27 -7.90 -39.53
CA LYS A 59 -16.80 -8.81 -38.48
C LYS A 59 -15.81 -8.12 -37.55
N GLU A 60 -14.83 -7.41 -38.09
CA GLU A 60 -13.85 -6.65 -37.31
C GLU A 60 -14.54 -5.59 -36.43
N ASN A 61 -15.54 -4.88 -36.96
CA ASN A 61 -16.35 -3.96 -36.17
C ASN A 61 -17.11 -4.64 -35.03
N GLN A 62 -17.65 -5.83 -35.24
CA GLN A 62 -18.31 -6.61 -34.19
C GLN A 62 -17.31 -7.01 -33.09
N ASP A 63 -16.15 -7.51 -33.49
CA ASP A 63 -15.07 -7.91 -32.56
C ASP A 63 -14.54 -6.71 -31.77
N LEU A 64 -14.35 -5.55 -32.42
CA LEU A 64 -13.94 -4.30 -31.77
C LEU A 64 -15.00 -3.81 -30.77
N ARG A 65 -16.29 -3.83 -31.14
CA ARG A 65 -17.39 -3.45 -30.22
C ARG A 65 -17.45 -4.36 -29.01
N TYR A 66 -17.26 -5.66 -29.20
CA TYR A 66 -17.21 -6.62 -28.10
C TYR A 66 -16.00 -6.36 -27.19
N SER A 67 -14.80 -6.19 -27.77
CA SER A 67 -13.57 -5.90 -27.04
C SER A 67 -13.66 -4.59 -26.24
N LEU A 68 -14.24 -3.54 -26.84
CA LEU A 68 -14.47 -2.25 -26.18
C LEU A 68 -15.44 -2.37 -25.01
N LYS A 69 -16.53 -3.14 -25.17
CA LYS A 69 -17.48 -3.43 -24.07
C LYS A 69 -16.77 -4.14 -22.91
N MET A 70 -15.91 -5.11 -23.21
CA MET A 70 -15.11 -5.80 -22.19
C MET A 70 -14.14 -4.86 -21.49
N ALA A 71 -13.41 -4.03 -22.22
CA ALA A 71 -12.52 -3.02 -21.66
C ALA A 71 -13.27 -2.05 -20.73
N HIS A 72 -14.46 -1.60 -21.13
CA HIS A 72 -15.31 -0.76 -20.27
C HIS A 72 -15.70 -1.47 -18.96
N CYS A 73 -16.11 -2.74 -19.02
CA CYS A 73 -16.41 -3.52 -17.82
C CYS A 73 -15.20 -3.64 -16.89
N HIS A 74 -13.99 -3.84 -17.44
CA HIS A 74 -12.75 -3.89 -16.66
C HIS A 74 -12.44 -2.57 -15.96
N ILE A 75 -12.57 -1.43 -16.66
CA ILE A 75 -12.38 -0.09 -16.08
C ILE A 75 -13.38 0.15 -14.96
N GLN A 76 -14.66 -0.16 -15.19
CA GLN A 76 -15.71 0.00 -14.17
C GLN A 76 -15.47 -0.88 -12.94
N ALA A 77 -15.01 -2.12 -13.13
CA ALA A 77 -14.63 -3.01 -12.03
C ALA A 77 -13.43 -2.47 -11.25
N GLN A 78 -12.46 -1.86 -11.93
CA GLN A 78 -11.31 -1.24 -11.28
C GLN A 78 -11.74 -0.01 -10.45
N ASP A 79 -12.61 0.85 -10.99
CA ASP A 79 -13.10 2.03 -10.28
C ASP A 79 -13.87 1.66 -9.01
N THR A 80 -14.74 0.66 -9.09
CA THR A 80 -15.48 0.16 -7.91
C THR A 80 -14.54 -0.43 -6.86
N CYS A 81 -13.49 -1.15 -7.26
CA CYS A 81 -12.45 -1.62 -6.33
C CYS A 81 -11.71 -0.46 -5.65
N CYS A 82 -11.31 0.57 -6.40
CA CYS A 82 -10.67 1.77 -5.85
C CYS A 82 -11.56 2.52 -4.86
N GLN A 83 -12.85 2.66 -5.17
CA GLN A 83 -13.84 3.27 -4.28
C GLN A 83 -14.00 2.45 -2.98
N ASN A 84 -14.13 1.13 -3.08
CA ASN A 84 -14.24 0.25 -1.91
C ASN A 84 -13.00 0.32 -1.00
N LEU A 85 -11.79 0.34 -1.58
CA LEU A 85 -10.55 0.54 -0.84
C LEU A 85 -10.52 1.90 -0.13
N HIS A 86 -11.02 2.96 -0.78
CA HIS A 86 -11.10 4.29 -0.18
C HIS A 86 -12.07 4.32 1.00
N ILE A 87 -13.26 3.73 0.84
CA ILE A 87 -14.27 3.63 1.91
C ILE A 87 -13.70 2.85 3.10
N GLY A 88 -12.98 1.75 2.86
CA GLY A 88 -12.31 0.99 3.93
C GLY A 88 -11.30 1.84 4.71
N LYS A 89 -10.50 2.67 4.03
CA LYS A 89 -9.57 3.61 4.69
C LYS A 89 -10.31 4.66 5.52
N LEU A 90 -11.40 5.22 5.00
CA LEU A 90 -12.22 6.18 5.74
C LEU A 90 -12.84 5.56 6.98
N HIS A 91 -13.38 4.34 6.87
CA HIS A 91 -13.96 3.61 7.98
C HIS A 91 -12.93 3.34 9.08
N LEU A 92 -11.72 2.88 8.73
CA LEU A 92 -10.63 2.68 9.69
C LEU A 92 -10.21 3.99 10.36
N SER A 93 -10.14 5.09 9.61
CA SER A 93 -9.82 6.42 10.16
C SER A 93 -10.91 6.92 11.11
N LEU A 94 -12.19 6.77 10.76
CA LEU A 94 -13.32 7.13 11.62
C LEU A 94 -13.32 6.30 12.89
N TYR A 95 -13.19 4.97 12.77
CA TYR A 95 -13.08 4.06 13.91
C TYR A 95 -11.91 4.45 14.83
N ALA A 96 -10.74 4.77 14.28
CA ALA A 96 -9.60 5.23 15.07
C ALA A 96 -9.88 6.56 15.78
N LYS A 97 -10.63 7.49 15.17
CA LYS A 97 -11.01 8.77 15.80
C LYS A 97 -12.06 8.57 16.89
N GLU A 98 -13.05 7.71 16.67
CA GLU A 98 -14.11 7.38 17.66
C GLU A 98 -13.51 6.66 18.87
N THR A 99 -12.66 5.66 18.64
CA THR A 99 -11.99 4.93 19.73
C THR A 99 -10.96 5.78 20.48
N LYS A 100 -10.27 6.71 19.80
CA LYS A 100 -9.41 7.71 20.47
C LYS A 100 -10.20 8.65 21.39
N LYS A 101 -11.42 9.05 21.02
CA LYS A 101 -12.27 9.87 21.90
C LYS A 101 -12.70 9.09 23.15
N LEU A 102 -12.95 7.78 23.02
CA LEU A 102 -13.28 6.90 24.15
C LEU A 102 -12.10 6.67 25.11
N THR A 103 -10.86 6.79 24.63
CA THR A 103 -9.64 6.62 25.44
C THR A 103 -9.05 7.95 25.94
N GLY A 104 -9.25 9.05 25.21
CA GLY A 104 -8.69 10.37 25.52
C GLY A 104 -9.51 11.21 26.51
N CYS A 105 -10.85 11.06 26.54
CA CYS A 105 -11.60 11.48 27.72
C CYS A 105 -11.32 10.43 28.78
N ALA A 106 -10.43 10.76 29.71
CA ALA A 106 -9.98 9.90 30.79
C ALA A 106 -11.15 9.11 31.40
N LYS A 107 -11.34 7.87 30.95
CA LYS A 107 -12.00 6.83 31.72
C LYS A 107 -11.05 6.41 32.84
N LEU A 108 -10.63 7.38 33.66
CA LEU A 108 -10.12 7.08 34.99
C LEU A 108 -11.24 6.47 35.86
N PHE A 109 -12.49 6.56 35.40
CA PHE A 109 -13.65 5.98 36.05
C PHE A 109 -14.53 5.27 35.01
N SER A 110 -14.46 3.93 34.96
CA SER A 110 -15.42 3.10 34.21
C SER A 110 -16.83 3.14 34.83
N GLY A 111 -16.97 3.65 36.06
CA GLY A 111 -18.25 3.89 36.75
C GLY A 111 -18.59 5.38 36.89
N ARG A 112 -19.85 5.76 36.59
CA ARG A 112 -20.36 7.14 36.71
C ARG A 112 -20.57 7.63 38.15
N ARG A 113 -19.70 7.29 39.10
CA ARG A 113 -19.79 7.79 40.49
C ARG A 113 -18.41 8.17 40.96
N GLY A 114 -18.30 9.34 41.60
CA GLY A 114 -17.03 9.85 42.14
C GLY A 114 -16.45 8.88 43.16
N GLN A 115 -15.57 8.00 42.70
CA GLN A 115 -14.74 7.18 43.57
C GLN A 115 -13.70 8.10 44.22
N HIS A 116 -13.54 7.96 45.53
CA HIS A 116 -12.51 8.67 46.28
C HIS A 116 -11.14 8.24 45.74
N LEU A 117 -10.37 9.22 45.29
CA LEU A 117 -9.08 9.07 44.58
C LEU A 117 -7.91 8.62 45.46
N THR A 118 -8.18 8.15 46.68
CA THR A 118 -7.17 7.72 47.65
C THR A 118 -6.92 6.21 47.65
N CYS A 119 -7.62 5.43 46.81
CA CYS A 119 -7.36 4.00 46.72
C CYS A 119 -5.96 3.73 46.12
N PRO A 120 -5.16 2.81 46.71
CA PRO A 120 -3.83 2.45 46.19
C PRO A 120 -3.86 1.94 44.74
N GLU A 121 -4.98 1.37 44.31
CA GLU A 121 -5.23 1.00 42.91
C GLU A 121 -5.14 2.20 41.94
N PHE A 122 -5.64 3.37 42.33
CA PHE A 122 -5.57 4.58 41.52
C PHE A 122 -4.13 5.05 41.34
N ILE A 123 -3.32 4.98 42.40
CA ILE A 123 -1.89 5.32 42.34
C ILE A 123 -1.19 4.40 41.33
N GLY A 124 -1.43 3.09 41.39
CA GLY A 124 -0.90 2.14 40.41
C GLY A 124 -1.33 2.43 38.97
N LEU A 125 -2.57 2.86 38.75
CA LEU A 125 -3.06 3.26 37.42
C LEU A 125 -2.37 4.54 36.90
N VAL A 126 -2.10 5.51 37.78
CA VAL A 126 -1.34 6.71 37.42
C VAL A 126 0.09 6.36 37.03
N ASP A 127 0.75 5.49 37.81
CA ASP A 127 2.12 5.03 37.53
C ASP A 127 2.19 4.30 36.17
N ILE A 128 1.22 3.42 35.88
CA ILE A 128 1.12 2.73 34.58
C ILE A 128 0.91 3.74 33.44
N ALA A 129 0.05 4.74 33.64
CA ALA A 129 -0.22 5.75 32.62
C ALA A 129 1.02 6.62 32.34
N ASP A 130 1.78 6.98 33.38
CA ASP A 130 3.00 7.78 33.22
C ASP A 130 4.16 6.96 32.63
N ALA A 131 4.29 5.68 32.99
CA ALA A 131 5.20 4.75 32.32
C ALA A 131 4.86 4.62 30.83
N ALA A 132 3.58 4.48 30.48
CA ALA A 132 3.13 4.42 29.09
C ALA A 132 3.43 5.71 28.31
N LYS A 133 3.25 6.90 28.93
CA LYS A 133 3.65 8.17 28.31
C LYS A 133 5.15 8.25 28.08
N ALA A 134 5.96 7.83 29.06
CA ALA A 134 7.40 7.81 28.95
C ALA A 134 7.87 6.90 27.80
N ASP A 135 7.27 5.73 27.65
CA ASP A 135 7.59 4.82 26.55
C ASP A 135 7.13 5.33 25.18
N MET A 136 5.96 5.98 25.10
CA MET A 136 5.53 6.67 23.88
C MET A 136 6.51 7.76 23.46
N GLU A 137 7.04 8.53 24.42
CA GLU A 137 8.00 9.58 24.11
C GLU A 137 9.36 9.01 23.65
N LYS A 138 9.84 7.95 24.30
CA LYS A 138 11.02 7.18 23.81
C LYS A 138 10.78 6.68 22.38
N HIS A 139 9.61 6.13 22.08
CA HIS A 139 9.27 5.67 20.73
C HIS A 139 9.26 6.81 19.71
N LYS A 140 8.74 8.00 20.06
CA LYS A 140 8.79 9.17 19.16
C LYS A 140 10.22 9.60 18.87
N VAL A 141 11.08 9.64 19.89
CA VAL A 141 12.50 9.98 19.74
C VAL A 141 13.20 8.96 18.84
N ASN A 142 13.01 7.66 19.10
CA ASN A 142 13.58 6.59 18.29
C ASN A 142 13.09 6.63 16.84
N ASN A 143 11.80 6.91 16.61
CA ASN A 143 11.26 7.03 15.26
C ASN A 143 11.85 8.24 14.52
N LYS A 144 12.01 9.39 15.18
CA LYS A 144 12.69 10.56 14.57
C LYS A 144 14.14 10.23 14.19
N ALA A 145 14.89 9.59 15.09
CA ALA A 145 16.26 9.16 14.84
C ALA A 145 16.33 8.18 13.66
N PHE A 146 15.41 7.21 13.60
CA PHE A 146 15.30 6.27 12.49
C PHE A 146 15.03 6.96 11.16
N GLN A 147 14.10 7.91 11.10
CA GLN A 147 13.82 8.67 9.87
C GLN A 147 15.02 9.51 9.42
N ALA A 148 15.74 10.12 10.37
CA ALA A 148 16.95 10.88 10.07
C ALA A 148 18.06 9.98 9.50
N ALA A 149 18.32 8.82 10.12
CA ALA A 149 19.27 7.82 9.63
C ALA A 149 18.88 7.30 8.24
N LYS A 150 17.59 7.05 8.01
CA LYS A 150 17.06 6.62 6.71
C LYS A 150 17.26 7.68 5.62
N LYS A 151 17.09 8.97 5.95
CA LYS A 151 17.35 10.08 5.03
C LYS A 151 18.84 10.17 4.69
N GLN A 152 19.71 10.13 5.69
CA GLN A 152 21.16 10.14 5.49
C GLN A 152 21.65 8.96 4.63
N ALA A 153 21.11 7.76 4.87
CA ALA A 153 21.46 6.58 4.07
C ALA A 153 21.05 6.74 2.59
N LYS A 154 19.89 7.34 2.31
CA LYS A 154 19.47 7.65 0.93
C LYS A 154 20.39 8.66 0.27
N GLU A 155 20.74 9.74 0.97
CA GLU A 155 21.63 10.78 0.47
C GLU A 155 23.03 10.21 0.16
N ALA A 156 23.58 9.35 1.04
CA ALA A 156 24.86 8.69 0.81
C ALA A 156 24.85 7.80 -0.44
N ILE A 157 23.78 7.03 -0.65
CA ILE A 157 23.62 6.19 -1.85
C ILE A 157 23.50 7.06 -3.11
N GLU A 158 22.77 8.17 -3.04
CA GLU A 158 22.60 9.09 -4.19
C GLU A 158 23.94 9.74 -4.58
N VAL A 159 24.76 10.13 -3.60
CA VAL A 159 26.12 10.66 -3.85
C VAL A 159 27.00 9.63 -4.55
N GLN A 160 27.01 8.38 -4.06
CA GLN A 160 27.77 7.31 -4.69
C GLN A 160 27.32 7.04 -6.12
N TRP A 161 26.00 7.06 -6.34
CA TRP A 161 25.43 6.87 -7.67
C TRP A 161 25.84 7.98 -8.65
N LYS A 162 25.79 9.24 -8.23
CA LYS A 162 26.24 10.38 -9.05
C LYS A 162 27.70 10.23 -9.46
N LYS A 163 28.55 9.75 -8.56
CA LYS A 163 29.96 9.45 -8.87
C LYS A 163 30.10 8.34 -9.92
N ILE A 164 29.45 7.19 -9.71
CA ILE A 164 29.47 6.06 -10.67
C ILE A 164 28.95 6.51 -12.04
N TYR A 165 27.91 7.36 -12.06
CA TYR A 165 27.36 7.89 -13.29
C TYR A 165 28.35 8.80 -14.01
N ALA A 166 28.99 9.73 -13.30
CA ALA A 166 30.01 10.61 -13.87
C ALA A 166 31.19 9.81 -14.44
N ASP A 167 31.69 8.82 -13.68
CA ASP A 167 32.78 7.94 -14.14
C ASP A 167 32.39 7.15 -15.40
N HIS A 168 31.13 6.69 -15.49
CA HIS A 168 30.62 6.00 -16.67
C HIS A 168 30.48 6.94 -17.88
N VAL A 169 30.07 8.20 -17.69
CA VAL A 169 30.02 9.20 -18.77
C VAL A 169 31.42 9.46 -19.32
N LEU A 170 32.41 9.68 -18.45
CA LEU A 170 33.81 9.84 -18.85
C LEU A 170 34.35 8.60 -19.58
N ALA A 171 34.00 7.39 -19.11
CA ALA A 171 34.38 6.15 -19.76
C ALA A 171 33.77 6.01 -21.16
N LEU A 172 32.52 6.46 -21.36
CA LEU A 172 31.88 6.48 -22.68
C LEU A 172 32.55 7.48 -23.61
N GLU A 173 32.88 8.68 -23.16
CA GLU A 173 33.58 9.69 -23.95
C GLU A 173 34.97 9.19 -24.39
N ASN A 174 35.72 8.60 -23.47
CA ASN A 174 37.01 7.97 -23.76
C ASN A 174 36.87 6.80 -24.75
N TRP A 175 35.82 5.98 -24.63
CA TRP A 175 35.53 4.91 -25.56
C TRP A 175 35.20 5.47 -26.95
N THR A 176 34.38 6.51 -27.04
CA THR A 176 34.05 7.15 -28.33
C THR A 176 35.28 7.73 -29.01
N MET A 177 36.17 8.41 -28.27
CA MET A 177 37.42 8.94 -28.81
C MET A 177 38.34 7.83 -29.35
N LYS A 178 38.43 6.69 -28.66
CA LYS A 178 39.20 5.54 -29.14
C LYS A 178 38.60 4.94 -30.41
N CYS A 179 37.27 4.81 -30.47
CA CYS A 179 36.60 4.31 -31.66
C CYS A 179 36.80 5.24 -32.87
N THR A 180 36.79 6.56 -32.68
CA THR A 180 37.10 7.50 -33.78
C THR A 180 38.54 7.37 -34.25
N GLN A 181 39.51 7.28 -33.33
CA GLN A 181 40.93 7.07 -33.68
C GLN A 181 41.16 5.76 -34.46
N LEU A 182 40.51 4.66 -34.08
CA LEU A 182 40.60 3.38 -34.80
C LEU A 182 39.98 3.47 -36.20
N THR A 183 38.88 4.22 -36.33
CA THR A 183 38.24 4.48 -37.63
C THR A 183 39.15 5.28 -38.55
N GLU A 184 39.80 6.33 -38.02
CA GLU A 184 40.80 7.13 -38.76
C GLU A 184 42.03 6.31 -39.17
N ALA A 185 42.40 5.29 -38.39
CA ALA A 185 43.47 4.35 -38.72
C ALA A 185 43.06 3.26 -39.74
N GLY A 186 41.81 3.28 -40.24
CA GLY A 186 41.32 2.32 -41.24
C GLY A 186 40.94 0.94 -40.68
N ILE A 187 40.79 0.82 -39.36
CA ILE A 187 40.38 -0.44 -38.72
C ILE A 187 38.86 -0.61 -38.88
N THR A 188 38.43 -1.84 -39.19
CA THR A 188 37.01 -2.15 -39.37
C THR A 188 36.26 -2.14 -38.04
N ALA A 189 34.99 -1.72 -38.05
CA ALA A 189 34.16 -1.59 -36.86
C ALA A 189 33.98 -2.88 -36.06
N SER A 190 34.17 -4.05 -36.67
CA SER A 190 34.11 -5.35 -35.99
C SER A 190 35.27 -5.58 -35.02
N GLN A 191 36.38 -4.87 -35.19
CA GLN A 191 37.54 -4.91 -34.30
C GLN A 191 37.52 -3.82 -33.22
N HIS A 192 36.49 -2.96 -33.21
CA HIS A 192 36.37 -1.94 -32.17
C HIS A 192 36.13 -2.58 -30.79
N PRO A 193 36.61 -1.93 -29.71
CA PRO A 193 36.33 -2.39 -28.36
C PRO A 193 34.81 -2.43 -28.13
N LYS A 194 34.31 -3.48 -27.46
CA LYS A 194 32.89 -3.60 -27.13
C LYS A 194 32.41 -2.36 -26.38
N LYS A 195 31.23 -1.85 -26.77
CA LYS A 195 30.60 -0.72 -26.10
C LYS A 195 30.33 -1.07 -24.65
N LEU A 196 30.69 -0.16 -23.75
CA LEU A 196 30.38 -0.26 -22.33
C LEU A 196 28.86 -0.46 -22.17
N THR A 197 28.47 -1.59 -21.58
CA THR A 197 27.07 -1.86 -21.25
C THR A 197 26.65 -0.87 -20.17
N ARG A 198 25.48 -0.25 -20.36
CA ARG A 198 24.92 0.76 -19.45
C ARG A 198 25.09 0.31 -18.00
N ALA A 199 25.65 1.18 -17.14
CA ALA A 199 25.78 0.89 -15.71
C ALA A 199 24.45 0.33 -15.18
N ALA A 200 24.42 -0.96 -14.87
CA ALA A 200 23.19 -1.65 -14.57
C ALA A 200 22.63 -1.08 -13.25
N ASN A 201 21.44 -0.47 -13.32
CA ASN A 201 20.69 -0.01 -12.14
C ASN A 201 20.37 -1.13 -11.12
N HIS A 202 20.69 -2.37 -11.46
CA HIS A 202 20.33 -3.57 -10.73
C HIS A 202 20.83 -3.56 -9.27
N ASN A 203 22.03 -3.04 -9.00
CA ASN A 203 22.56 -2.99 -7.64
C ASN A 203 21.87 -1.95 -6.74
N TYR A 204 21.38 -0.85 -7.30
CA TYR A 204 20.63 0.16 -6.53
C TYR A 204 19.27 -0.35 -6.10
N GLN A 205 18.57 -1.09 -6.96
CA GLN A 205 17.30 -1.69 -6.56
C GLN A 205 17.46 -2.84 -5.56
N GLN A 206 18.52 -3.66 -5.67
CA GLN A 206 18.77 -4.75 -4.73
C GLN A 206 19.15 -4.25 -3.33
N ASN A 207 20.03 -3.24 -3.22
CA ASN A 207 20.37 -2.66 -1.92
C ASN A 207 19.17 -1.93 -1.28
N PHE A 208 18.32 -1.29 -2.08
CA PHE A 208 17.07 -0.69 -1.60
C PHE A 208 16.03 -1.74 -1.15
N ARG A 209 16.03 -2.93 -1.76
CA ARG A 209 15.17 -4.06 -1.35
C ARG A 209 15.72 -4.75 -0.09
N ALA A 210 17.03 -4.92 0.02
CA ALA A 210 17.67 -5.52 1.19
C ALA A 210 17.46 -4.67 2.46
N GLY A 211 17.57 -3.34 2.36
CA GLY A 211 17.21 -2.44 3.46
C GLY A 211 15.73 -2.55 3.87
N ARG A 212 14.83 -2.77 2.91
CA ARG A 212 13.39 -3.00 3.17
C ARG A 212 13.11 -4.36 3.84
N LEU A 213 13.89 -5.39 3.54
CA LEU A 213 13.74 -6.71 4.16
C LEU A 213 14.17 -6.71 5.63
N ALA A 214 15.23 -5.96 5.97
CA ALA A 214 15.62 -5.73 7.36
C ALA A 214 14.51 -5.01 8.15
N GLU A 215 13.87 -3.98 7.57
CA GLU A 215 12.70 -3.31 8.16
C GLU A 215 11.57 -4.31 8.50
N THR A 216 11.23 -5.26 7.63
CA THR A 216 10.11 -6.19 7.91
C THR A 216 10.37 -7.19 9.04
N LYS A 217 11.62 -7.47 9.40
CA LYS A 217 11.92 -8.40 10.51
C LYS A 217 11.83 -7.70 11.86
N GLU A 218 12.30 -6.46 11.95
CA GLU A 218 12.29 -5.68 13.18
C GLU A 218 10.86 -5.24 13.57
N TRP A 219 10.06 -4.81 12.59
CA TRP A 219 8.65 -4.48 12.82
C TRP A 219 7.80 -5.70 13.21
N ARG A 220 8.13 -6.91 12.72
CA ARG A 220 7.46 -8.16 13.15
C ARG A 220 7.72 -8.49 14.62
N GLY A 221 8.92 -8.23 15.14
CA GLY A 221 9.22 -8.42 16.56
C GLY A 221 8.44 -7.45 17.46
N VAL A 222 8.41 -6.16 17.10
CA VAL A 222 7.69 -5.13 17.87
C VAL A 222 6.18 -5.33 17.84
N THR A 223 5.62 -5.72 16.69
CA THR A 223 4.18 -6.02 16.58
C THR A 223 3.81 -7.29 17.35
N GLN A 224 4.66 -8.32 17.37
CA GLN A 224 4.43 -9.50 18.21
C GLN A 224 4.43 -9.15 19.70
N GLN A 225 5.37 -8.32 20.17
CA GLN A 225 5.44 -7.88 21.56
C GLN A 225 4.23 -7.04 21.99
N LEU A 226 3.74 -6.14 21.12
CA LEU A 226 2.54 -5.36 21.40
C LEU A 226 1.27 -6.23 21.41
N VAL A 227 1.19 -7.25 20.55
CA VAL A 227 0.07 -8.19 20.54
C VAL A 227 0.07 -9.06 21.80
N THR A 228 1.21 -9.55 22.27
CA THR A 228 1.29 -10.31 23.53
C THR A 228 0.97 -9.45 24.75
N LEU A 229 1.47 -8.21 24.83
CA LEU A 229 1.11 -7.29 25.91
C LEU A 229 -0.39 -6.98 25.93
N LYS A 230 -0.99 -6.78 24.76
CA LYS A 230 -2.44 -6.53 24.64
C LYS A 230 -3.27 -7.77 25.00
N TRP A 231 -2.79 -8.97 24.66
CA TRP A 231 -3.43 -10.23 25.05
C TRP A 231 -3.36 -10.46 26.57
N MET A 232 -2.19 -10.23 27.19
CA MET A 232 -2.02 -10.32 28.65
C MET A 232 -2.93 -9.34 29.41
N ASN A 233 -3.06 -8.10 28.93
CA ASN A 233 -3.92 -7.10 29.55
C ASN A 233 -5.42 -7.45 29.41
N ASN A 234 -5.79 -8.19 28.36
CA ASN A 234 -7.18 -8.64 28.17
C ASN A 234 -7.51 -9.87 29.03
N GLN A 235 -6.52 -10.71 29.37
CA GLN A 235 -6.69 -11.84 30.29
C GLN A 235 -6.90 -11.38 31.74
N LEU A 236 -6.23 -10.30 32.15
CA LEU A 236 -6.42 -9.73 33.49
C LEU A 236 -7.82 -9.13 33.70
N ASN A 237 -8.49 -8.70 32.63
CA ASN A 237 -9.84 -8.12 32.67
C ASN A 237 -10.99 -9.15 32.65
N ILE A 238 -10.69 -10.45 32.52
CA ILE A 238 -11.73 -11.50 32.43
C ILE A 238 -11.97 -12.20 33.79
N ASN A 239 -11.09 -11.98 34.78
CA ASN A 239 -11.16 -12.65 36.08
C ASN A 239 -11.67 -11.76 37.23
N ASP A 240 -12.10 -10.53 36.94
CA ASP A 240 -12.83 -9.62 37.85
C ASP A 240 -14.29 -9.48 37.42
#